data_AF-A0A5C4U5S6-F1
#
_entry.id   AF-A0A5C4U5S6-F1
#
_cell.length_a   1.000
_cell.length_b   1.000
_cell.length_c   1.000
_cell.angle_alpha   90.00
_cell.angle_beta   90.00
_cell.angle_gamma   90.00
#
_symmetry.space_group_name_H-M   'P 1'
#
loop_
_entity.id
_entity.type
_entity.pdbx_description
1 polymer ?
#
loop_
_entity_poly.entity_id
_entity_poly.type
_entity_poly.pdbx_seq_one_letter_code
_entity_poly.pdbx_strand_id
1 'polypeptide(L)'
;MTKSLKILAGIIIAGFLVAILGLVALAQRAPVQAALPTGGIERAVAAADDAHLHLTAVSPMDAYGEEFVAAAAVCPRATPESVVEQLGLPSAPEGLPDKVDQDSNYILLIREDGTSAADHISRDRVDLCSGPQVPPFNAVQMLPLAKTEDGGWVLAA
;
A
#
# COMPACT_ATOMS: atom_id res chain seq x y z
N MET A 1 -30.34 -8.19 44.38
CA MET A 1 -30.05 -7.24 43.27
C MET A 1 -31.20 -6.24 43.20
N THR A 2 -30.97 -4.99 43.61
CA THR A 2 -32.01 -3.96 43.75
C THR A 2 -32.58 -3.59 42.37
N LYS A 3 -33.89 -3.30 42.30
CA LYS A 3 -34.60 -2.95 41.04
C LYS A 3 -33.86 -1.87 40.25
N SER A 4 -33.30 -0.88 40.94
CA SER A 4 -32.55 0.23 40.37
C SER A 4 -31.28 -0.19 39.64
N LEU A 5 -30.57 -1.22 40.13
CA LEU A 5 -29.35 -1.72 39.50
C LEU A 5 -29.64 -2.48 38.20
N LYS A 6 -30.78 -3.19 38.13
CA LYS A 6 -31.22 -3.89 36.92
C LYS A 6 -31.66 -2.92 35.82
N ILE A 7 -32.32 -1.82 36.21
CA ILE A 7 -32.73 -0.76 35.28
C ILE A 7 -31.50 -0.04 34.72
N LEU A 8 -30.54 0.32 35.59
CA LEU A 8 -29.30 0.97 35.15
C LEU A 8 -28.47 0.07 34.21
N ALA A 9 -28.32 -1.21 34.55
CA ALA A 9 -27.62 -2.17 33.70
C ALA A 9 -28.31 -2.33 32.33
N GLY A 10 -29.65 -2.40 32.30
CA GLY A 10 -30.41 -2.47 31.06
C GLY A 10 -30.20 -1.26 30.15
N ILE A 11 -30.15 -0.05 30.72
CA ILE A 11 -29.90 1.19 29.96
C ILE A 11 -28.48 1.19 29.38
N ILE A 12 -27.48 0.76 30.14
CA ILE A 12 -26.08 0.72 29.67
C ILE A 12 -25.94 -0.28 28.51
N ILE A 13 -26.52 -1.47 28.64
CA ILE A 13 -26.45 -2.50 27.59
C ILE A 13 -27.16 -2.03 26.31
N ALA A 14 -28.34 -1.43 26.45
CA ALA A 14 -29.08 -0.89 25.32
C ALA A 14 -28.30 0.25 24.63
N GLY A 15 -27.70 1.16 25.39
CA GLY A 15 -26.87 2.23 24.85
C GLY A 15 -25.62 1.70 24.13
N PHE A 16 -24.97 0.68 24.67
CA PHE A 16 -23.80 0.05 24.05
C PHE A 16 -24.15 -0.67 22.75
N LEU A 17 -25.30 -1.34 22.68
CA LEU A 17 -25.80 -1.96 21.45
C LEU A 17 -26.05 -0.92 20.35
N VAL A 18 -26.65 0.22 20.70
CA VAL A 18 -26.85 1.33 19.75
C VAL A 18 -25.53 1.90 19.27
N ALA A 19 -24.53 2.03 20.15
CA ALA A 19 -23.19 2.48 19.79
C ALA A 19 -22.49 1.52 18.82
N ILE A 20 -22.57 0.21 19.07
CA ILE A 20 -22.01 -0.82 18.16
C ILE A 20 -22.68 -0.74 16.78
N LEU A 21 -24.02 -0.68 16.73
CA LEU A 21 -24.75 -0.59 15.46
C LEU A 21 -24.39 0.69 14.69
N GLY A 22 -24.19 1.80 15.40
CA GLY A 22 -23.69 3.05 14.83
C GLY A 22 -22.28 2.92 14.25
N LEU A 23 -21.36 2.26 14.97
CA LEU A 23 -19.99 2.01 14.51
C LEU A 23 -19.96 1.09 13.28
N VAL A 24 -20.79 0.05 13.24
CA VAL A 24 -20.90 -0.84 12.07
C VAL A 24 -21.42 -0.09 10.84
N ALA A 25 -22.47 0.72 11.00
CA ALA A 25 -23.01 1.52 9.91
C ALA A 25 -22.02 2.60 9.43
N LEU A 26 -21.18 3.14 10.32
CA LEU A 26 -20.11 4.05 9.96
C LEU A 26 -18.97 3.34 9.23
N ALA A 27 -18.57 2.15 9.70
CA ALA A 27 -17.54 1.32 9.07
C ALA A 27 -17.94 0.89 7.65
N GLN A 28 -19.22 0.61 7.39
CA GLN A 28 -19.73 0.30 6.05
C GLN A 28 -19.73 1.50 5.08
N ARG A 29 -19.62 2.73 5.60
CA ARG A 29 -19.55 3.96 4.79
C ARG A 29 -18.13 4.45 4.58
N ALA A 30 -17.15 3.89 5.31
CA ALA A 30 -15.76 4.08 4.93
C ALA A 30 -15.59 3.44 3.55
N PRO A 31 -15.07 4.16 2.54
CA PRO A 31 -14.73 3.51 1.29
C PRO A 31 -13.82 2.33 1.62
N VAL A 32 -14.18 1.14 1.14
CA VAL A 32 -13.28 -0.01 1.08
C VAL A 32 -12.22 0.30 0.02
N GLN A 33 -11.46 1.38 0.22
CA GLN A 33 -10.08 1.34 -0.16
C GLN A 33 -9.42 0.63 1.00
N ALA A 34 -8.82 -0.54 0.76
CA ALA A 34 -7.79 -1.03 1.66
C ALA A 34 -6.67 0.01 1.60
N ALA A 35 -6.81 1.09 2.37
CA ALA A 35 -5.94 2.24 2.30
C ALA A 35 -4.57 1.76 2.73
N LEU A 36 -3.69 1.55 1.75
CA LEU A 36 -2.30 1.21 1.99
C LEU A 36 -1.73 2.22 3.01
N PRO A 37 -0.85 1.78 3.93
CA PRO A 37 -0.26 2.67 4.92
C PRO A 37 0.30 3.92 4.23
N THR A 38 -0.16 5.11 4.62
CA THR A 38 0.14 6.36 3.92
C THR A 38 1.64 6.62 3.75
N GLY A 39 2.14 6.47 2.53
CA GLY A 39 3.52 6.77 2.16
C GLY A 39 4.48 5.58 2.11
N GLY A 40 4.06 4.33 2.35
CA GLY A 40 4.79 3.11 1.93
C GLY A 40 6.33 3.19 1.83
N ILE A 41 6.84 2.99 0.60
CA ILE A 41 8.27 3.12 0.24
C ILE A 41 8.75 4.58 0.38
N GLU A 42 7.91 5.57 0.06
CA GLU A 42 8.27 6.99 0.17
C GLU A 42 8.65 7.40 1.60
N ARG A 43 8.08 6.75 2.61
CA ARG A 43 8.40 6.97 4.03
C ARG A 43 9.79 6.46 4.37
N ALA A 44 10.19 5.34 3.78
CA ALA A 44 11.53 4.78 3.97
C ALA A 44 12.61 5.69 3.37
N VAL A 45 12.37 6.25 2.18
CA VAL A 45 13.31 7.21 1.58
C VAL A 45 13.31 8.55 2.30
N ALA A 46 12.17 9.03 2.79
CA ALA A 46 12.11 10.25 3.60
C ALA A 46 12.90 10.10 4.91
N ALA A 47 12.79 8.94 5.58
CA ALA A 47 13.60 8.65 6.77
C ALA A 47 15.10 8.57 6.45
N ALA A 48 15.46 8.02 5.28
CA ALA A 48 16.85 7.99 4.82
C ALA A 48 17.38 9.40 4.50
N ASP A 49 16.55 10.26 3.92
CA ASP A 49 16.86 11.67 3.66
C ASP A 49 17.11 12.45 4.96
N ASP A 50 16.25 12.29 5.96
CA ASP A 50 16.39 12.90 7.29
C ASP A 50 17.68 12.43 8.00
N ALA A 51 18.11 11.20 7.73
CA ALA A 51 19.35 10.62 8.24
C ALA A 51 20.59 10.92 7.39
N HIS A 52 20.46 11.72 6.33
CA HIS A 52 21.53 12.03 5.37
C HIS A 52 22.18 10.79 4.72
N LEU A 53 21.39 9.75 4.47
CA LEU A 53 21.84 8.54 3.80
C LEU A 53 21.74 8.68 2.29
N HIS A 54 22.64 7.99 1.58
CA HIS A 54 22.65 7.90 0.11
C HIS A 54 22.20 6.52 -0.40
N LEU A 55 22.03 5.58 0.50
CA LEU A 55 21.59 4.22 0.23
C LEU A 55 20.67 3.78 1.37
N THR A 56 19.57 3.13 1.01
CA THR A 56 18.67 2.48 1.96
C THR A 56 18.13 1.20 1.31
N ALA A 57 17.40 0.41 2.09
CA ALA A 57 16.66 -0.71 1.52
C ALA A 57 15.34 -0.86 2.27
N VAL A 58 14.29 -1.26 1.54
CA VAL A 58 12.94 -1.42 2.09
C VAL A 58 12.29 -2.69 1.56
N SER A 59 11.69 -3.46 2.45
CA SER A 59 10.84 -4.60 2.08
C SER A 59 9.41 -4.10 1.89
N PRO A 60 8.71 -4.44 0.78
CA PRO A 60 7.29 -4.13 0.65
C PRO A 60 6.44 -4.69 1.79
N MET A 61 6.79 -5.86 2.34
CA MET A 61 6.09 -6.42 3.49
C MET A 61 6.17 -5.49 4.71
N ASP A 62 7.35 -4.93 4.99
CA ASP A 62 7.53 -4.01 6.12
C ASP A 62 6.88 -2.65 5.87
N ALA A 63 6.83 -2.21 4.60
CA ALA A 63 6.26 -0.93 4.20
C ALA A 63 4.74 -0.94 4.14
N TYR A 64 4.13 -2.05 3.73
CA TYR A 64 2.71 -2.14 3.38
C TYR A 64 1.92 -3.15 4.20
N GLY A 65 2.55 -4.20 4.76
CA GLY A 65 1.90 -5.20 5.59
C GLY A 65 2.28 -6.65 5.23
N GLU A 66 2.09 -7.55 6.20
CA GLU A 66 2.41 -8.99 6.09
C GLU A 66 1.47 -9.75 5.14
N GLU A 67 0.32 -9.17 4.76
CA GLU A 67 -0.64 -9.80 3.86
C GLU A 67 -0.18 -9.85 2.39
N PHE A 68 0.84 -9.07 2.03
CA PHE A 68 1.38 -9.03 0.69
C PHE A 68 2.55 -10.01 0.57
N VAL A 69 2.43 -10.96 -0.37
CA VAL A 69 3.41 -12.04 -0.57
C VAL A 69 4.36 -11.75 -1.72
N ALA A 70 3.95 -10.89 -2.66
CA ALA A 70 4.75 -10.50 -3.80
C ALA A 70 4.52 -9.02 -4.17
N ALA A 71 5.49 -8.45 -4.87
CA ALA A 71 5.41 -7.11 -5.39
C ALA A 71 6.05 -6.98 -6.78
N ALA A 72 5.65 -5.94 -7.51
CA ALA A 72 6.21 -5.62 -8.82
C ALA A 72 6.15 -4.10 -9.09
N ALA A 73 7.14 -3.55 -9.77
CA ALA A 73 7.05 -2.16 -10.25
C ALA A 73 6.14 -2.10 -11.48
N VAL A 74 5.27 -1.08 -11.54
CA VAL A 74 4.44 -0.77 -12.70
C VAL A 74 4.85 0.58 -13.24
N CYS A 75 5.30 0.58 -14.49
CA CYS A 75 5.98 1.71 -15.10
C CYS A 75 5.09 2.55 -16.04
N PRO A 76 5.54 3.76 -16.41
CA PRO A 76 4.82 4.62 -17.34
C PRO A 76 4.30 3.91 -18.58
N ARG A 77 3.08 4.29 -18.99
CA ARG A 77 2.30 3.73 -20.12
C ARG A 77 1.70 2.34 -19.88
N ALA A 78 1.95 1.69 -18.75
CA ALA A 78 1.22 0.49 -18.39
C ALA A 78 -0.29 0.78 -18.24
N THR A 79 -1.10 -0.20 -18.63
CA THR A 79 -2.56 -0.21 -18.40
C THR A 79 -2.93 -1.40 -17.52
N PRO A 80 -4.09 -1.39 -16.84
CA PRO A 80 -4.53 -2.51 -16.02
C PRO A 80 -4.56 -3.84 -16.79
N GLU A 81 -4.99 -3.84 -18.04
CA GLU A 81 -5.02 -5.05 -18.87
C GLU A 81 -3.61 -5.60 -19.12
N SER A 82 -2.66 -4.71 -19.44
CA SER A 82 -1.27 -5.11 -19.67
C SER A 82 -0.62 -5.69 -18.43
N VAL A 83 -0.96 -5.17 -17.24
CA VAL A 83 -0.43 -5.66 -15.96
C VAL A 83 -1.03 -7.01 -15.61
N VAL A 84 -2.34 -7.18 -15.79
CA VAL A 84 -3.04 -8.44 -15.57
C VAL A 84 -2.46 -9.56 -16.44
N GLU A 85 -2.26 -9.28 -17.74
CA GLU A 85 -1.72 -10.26 -18.68
C GLU A 85 -0.26 -10.62 -18.35
N GLN A 86 0.59 -9.63 -18.09
CA GLN A 86 2.02 -9.87 -17.81
C GLN A 86 2.26 -10.61 -16.50
N LEU A 87 1.42 -10.37 -15.49
CA LEU A 87 1.60 -10.92 -14.15
C LEU A 87 0.69 -12.11 -13.84
N GLY A 88 -0.21 -12.47 -14.76
CA GLY A 88 -1.14 -13.59 -14.57
C GLY A 88 -2.13 -13.36 -13.43
N LEU A 89 -2.55 -12.10 -13.22
CA LEU A 89 -3.46 -11.75 -12.14
C LEU A 89 -4.91 -12.13 -12.48
N PRO A 90 -5.75 -12.44 -11.47
CA PRO A 90 -7.16 -12.76 -11.70
C PRO A 90 -8.00 -11.54 -12.10
N SER A 91 -7.54 -10.33 -11.76
CA SER A 91 -8.24 -9.06 -12.01
C SER A 91 -7.28 -7.88 -12.00
N ALA A 92 -7.74 -6.75 -12.53
CA ALA A 92 -7.03 -5.47 -12.45
C ALA A 92 -6.69 -5.12 -10.99
N PRO A 93 -5.49 -4.59 -10.72
CA PRO A 93 -5.12 -4.11 -9.39
C PRO A 93 -6.00 -2.95 -8.92
N GLU A 94 -6.37 -2.97 -7.65
CA GLU A 94 -7.03 -1.83 -7.00
C GLU A 94 -6.09 -0.62 -6.99
N GLY A 95 -6.60 0.58 -7.31
CA GLY A 95 -5.82 1.83 -7.25
C GLY A 95 -4.94 2.12 -8.46
N LEU A 96 -4.84 1.20 -9.43
CA LEU A 96 -4.14 1.45 -10.69
C LEU A 96 -5.04 2.25 -11.66
N PRO A 97 -4.57 3.36 -12.26
CA PRO A 97 -5.35 4.11 -13.24
C PRO A 97 -5.44 3.38 -14.58
N ASP A 98 -6.37 3.79 -15.44
CA ASP A 98 -6.53 3.25 -16.81
C ASP A 98 -5.22 3.30 -17.63
N LYS A 99 -4.37 4.28 -17.33
CA LYS A 99 -3.04 4.41 -17.91
C LYS A 99 -2.10 5.14 -16.94
N VAL A 100 -0.94 4.54 -16.68
CA VAL A 100 0.11 5.17 -15.89
C VAL A 100 0.74 6.32 -16.69
N ASP A 101 0.75 7.51 -16.12
CA ASP A 101 1.34 8.70 -16.73
C ASP A 101 2.89 8.64 -16.76
N GLN A 102 3.53 9.68 -17.31
CA GLN A 102 4.99 9.70 -17.44
C GLN A 102 5.72 10.01 -16.13
N ASP A 103 5.08 10.70 -15.20
CA ASP A 103 5.70 11.20 -13.98
C ASP A 103 5.42 10.29 -12.77
N SER A 104 4.68 9.21 -13.00
CA SER A 104 4.29 8.24 -11.98
C SER A 104 4.83 6.85 -12.29
N ASN A 105 5.12 6.13 -11.22
CA ASN A 105 5.18 4.68 -11.22
C ASN A 105 4.38 4.16 -10.03
N TYR A 106 4.09 2.87 -10.02
CA TYR A 106 3.39 2.25 -8.92
C TYR A 106 4.19 1.07 -8.41
N ILE A 107 4.07 0.78 -7.12
CA ILE A 107 4.40 -0.55 -6.60
C ILE A 107 3.11 -1.34 -6.50
N LEU A 108 3.05 -2.43 -7.25
CA LEU A 108 1.98 -3.40 -7.16
C LEU A 108 2.27 -4.36 -6.01
N LEU A 109 1.25 -4.66 -5.22
CA LEU A 109 1.29 -5.53 -4.06
C LEU A 109 0.27 -6.64 -4.25
N ILE A 110 0.71 -7.88 -4.15
CA ILE A 110 -0.08 -9.08 -4.47
C ILE A 110 -0.25 -9.91 -3.19
N ARG A 111 -1.49 -10.29 -2.88
CA ARG A 111 -1.85 -11.16 -1.75
C ARG A 111 -1.80 -12.64 -2.16
N GLU A 112 -1.86 -13.53 -1.17
CA GLU A 112 -1.81 -14.97 -1.39
C GLU A 112 -2.96 -15.48 -2.29
N ASP A 113 -4.13 -14.85 -2.24
CA ASP A 113 -5.29 -15.19 -3.08
C ASP A 113 -5.22 -14.60 -4.50
N GLY A 114 -4.14 -13.91 -4.85
CA GLY A 114 -3.93 -13.25 -6.13
C GLY A 114 -4.62 -11.89 -6.28
N THR A 115 -5.42 -11.45 -5.29
CA THR A 115 -5.91 -10.07 -5.28
C THR A 115 -4.73 -9.10 -5.12
N SER A 116 -4.87 -7.91 -5.67
CA SER A 116 -3.75 -6.96 -5.71
C SER A 116 -4.20 -5.50 -5.56
N ALA A 117 -3.29 -4.69 -5.04
CA ALA A 117 -3.44 -3.25 -4.89
C ALA A 117 -2.16 -2.56 -5.37
N ALA A 118 -2.31 -1.36 -5.94
CA ALA A 118 -1.20 -0.56 -6.43
C ALA A 118 -1.07 0.72 -5.59
N ASP A 119 0.12 0.98 -5.07
CA ASP A 119 0.46 2.25 -4.43
C ASP A 119 1.08 3.20 -5.47
N HIS A 120 0.56 4.42 -5.52
CA HIS A 120 1.11 5.46 -6.40
C HIS A 120 2.39 6.02 -5.81
N ILE A 121 3.41 6.18 -6.65
CA ILE A 121 4.68 6.77 -6.27
C ILE A 121 5.10 7.75 -7.37
N SER A 122 5.36 8.99 -6.97
CA SER A 122 5.88 10.00 -7.90
C SER A 122 7.34 9.71 -8.27
N ARG A 123 7.68 9.77 -9.56
CA ARG A 123 9.02 9.43 -10.07
C ARG A 123 10.09 10.46 -9.70
N ASP A 124 9.71 11.69 -9.39
CA ASP A 124 10.65 12.68 -8.85
C ASP A 124 11.14 12.33 -7.43
N ARG A 125 10.36 11.53 -6.70
CA ARG A 125 10.65 11.06 -5.34
C ARG A 125 11.35 9.73 -5.37
N VAL A 126 10.70 8.72 -5.97
CA VAL A 126 11.24 7.38 -6.14
C VAL A 126 10.88 6.85 -7.53
N ASP A 127 11.90 6.64 -8.35
CA ASP A 127 11.78 6.10 -9.70
C ASP A 127 12.22 4.63 -9.73
N LEU A 128 11.21 3.77 -9.62
CA LEU A 128 11.32 2.31 -9.72
C LEU A 128 11.57 1.83 -11.16
N CYS A 129 11.49 2.72 -12.15
CA CYS A 129 11.43 2.36 -13.56
C CYS A 129 12.64 2.82 -14.38
N SER A 130 13.46 3.74 -13.85
CA SER A 130 14.72 4.15 -14.47
C SER A 130 15.91 3.23 -14.16
N GLY A 131 15.77 2.32 -13.19
CA GLY A 131 16.79 1.34 -12.82
C GLY A 131 16.73 0.04 -13.62
N PRO A 132 17.47 -1.00 -13.19
CA PRO A 132 17.34 -2.34 -13.73
C PRO A 132 15.88 -2.82 -13.64
N GLN A 133 15.38 -3.44 -14.72
CA GLN A 133 14.06 -4.03 -14.71
C GLN A 133 14.05 -5.24 -13.75
N VAL A 134 13.28 -5.11 -12.68
CA VAL A 134 13.15 -6.17 -11.66
C VAL A 134 11.90 -6.99 -12.00
N PRO A 135 12.03 -8.31 -12.20
CA PRO A 135 10.85 -9.17 -12.33
C PRO A 135 10.04 -9.14 -11.04
N PRO A 136 8.76 -9.58 -11.03
CA PRO A 136 8.00 -9.73 -9.81
C PRO A 136 8.78 -10.51 -8.76
N PHE A 137 8.76 -10.02 -7.53
CA PHE A 137 9.63 -10.49 -6.47
C PHE A 137 8.83 -10.72 -5.18
N ASN A 138 9.39 -11.49 -4.26
CA ASN A 138 8.74 -11.76 -2.98
C ASN A 138 8.76 -10.49 -2.12
N ALA A 139 7.63 -10.16 -1.48
CA ALA A 139 7.47 -8.93 -0.71
C ALA A 139 8.39 -8.81 0.53
N VAL A 140 8.99 -9.92 1.00
CA VAL A 140 9.98 -9.89 2.08
C VAL A 140 11.38 -9.48 1.60
N GLN A 141 11.60 -9.43 0.28
CA GLN A 141 12.90 -9.06 -0.26
C GLN A 141 13.16 -7.58 -0.04
N MET A 142 14.37 -7.27 0.41
CA MET A 142 14.83 -5.90 0.57
C MET A 142 15.09 -5.29 -0.81
N LEU A 143 14.35 -4.24 -1.15
CA LEU A 143 14.58 -3.43 -2.34
C LEU A 143 15.63 -2.37 -2.05
N PRO A 144 16.85 -2.47 -2.60
CA PRO A 144 17.86 -1.47 -2.39
C PRO A 144 17.53 -0.22 -3.20
N LEU A 145 17.63 0.94 -2.57
CA LEU A 145 17.35 2.25 -3.14
C LEU A 145 18.57 3.14 -2.96
N ALA A 146 19.01 3.77 -4.05
CA ALA A 146 20.12 4.71 -4.06
C ALA A 146 19.63 6.11 -4.40
N LYS A 147 20.20 7.11 -3.72
CA LYS A 147 19.90 8.51 -3.96
C LYS A 147 20.60 9.00 -5.24
N THR A 148 19.87 9.72 -6.08
CA THR A 148 20.39 10.33 -7.31
C THR A 148 21.06 11.67 -7.04
N GLU A 149 21.81 12.19 -8.01
CA GLU A 149 22.42 13.52 -7.92
C GLU A 149 21.36 14.64 -7.85
N ASP A 150 20.20 14.42 -8.48
CA ASP A 150 19.06 15.35 -8.48
C ASP A 150 18.22 15.29 -7.19
N GLY A 151 18.57 14.41 -6.25
CA GLY A 151 17.94 14.29 -4.93
C GLY A 151 16.76 13.32 -4.83
N GLY A 152 16.35 12.71 -5.94
CA GLY A 152 15.39 11.60 -5.96
C GLY A 152 16.04 10.25 -5.61
N TRP A 153 15.26 9.17 -5.65
CA TRP A 153 15.74 7.82 -5.36
C TRP A 153 15.43 6.85 -6.52
N VAL A 154 16.31 5.88 -6.76
CA VAL A 154 16.16 4.84 -7.79
C VAL A 154 16.48 3.47 -7.22
N LEU A 155 16.02 2.40 -7.88
CA LEU A 155 16.49 1.04 -7.57
C LEU A 155 18.00 0.95 -7.79
N ALA A 156 18.73 0.51 -6.76
CA ALA A 156 20.16 0.29 -6.86
C ALA A 156 20.44 -1.01 -7.64
N ALA A 157 21.47 -0.98 -8.48
CA ALA A 157 21.95 -2.12 -9.27
C ALA A 157 22.92 -3.01 -8.47
#